data_AF-A0A6N3DWV7-F1
#
_entry.id   AF-A0A6N3DWV7-F1
#
_cell.length_a   1.000
_cell.length_b   1.000
_cell.length_c   1.000
_cell.angle_alpha   90.00
_cell.angle_beta   90.00
_cell.angle_gamma   90.00
#
_symmetry.space_group_name_H-M   'P 1'
#
loop_
_entity.id
_entity.type
_entity.pdbx_description
1 polymer ?
#
loop_
_entity_poly.entity_id
_entity_poly.type
_entity_poly.pdbx_seq_one_letter_code
_entity_poly.pdbx_strand_id
1 'polypeptide(L)'
;MEDIYELSGLMQMYQATGAAGYGDRVLERINRTGLPAGKNLLSGREAGAYLFALRQTGKQEYRNAADLVFNRLVSGEEVISETAMPFYAEYDTLFNKKAHYGEIAAYFERKEAWSGQEAAALIDTIDRMSMEIYEYYRALCDLFKQAVRQGMLAEVQNTEVQSAEVHLNNGRAWAGYAVLKACNMGILNREKYGEAGLRIWRRFEEQQEQEDGLGNMLKAQYLVFEKDREKWSVDMRG
;
A
#
# COMPACT_ATOMS: atom_id res chain seq x y z
N MET A 1 -4.60 5.30 -20.58
CA MET A 1 -5.33 5.37 -19.30
C MET A 1 -4.31 5.80 -18.27
N GLU A 2 -4.60 6.82 -17.47
CA GLU A 2 -3.66 7.30 -16.46
C GLU A 2 -3.52 6.23 -15.36
N ASP A 3 -2.28 5.89 -15.02
CA ASP A 3 -1.99 4.87 -14.01
C ASP A 3 -2.22 5.43 -12.61
N ILE A 4 -3.39 5.13 -12.07
CA ILE A 4 -3.88 5.59 -10.75
C ILE A 4 -3.01 5.11 -9.56
N TYR A 5 -2.06 4.21 -9.78
CA TYR A 5 -1.14 3.71 -8.75
C TYR A 5 0.29 4.19 -8.92
N GLU A 6 0.57 5.00 -9.95
CA GLU A 6 1.92 5.47 -10.27
C GLU A 6 2.58 6.12 -9.04
N LEU A 7 1.92 7.09 -8.40
CA LEU A 7 2.45 7.78 -7.21
C LEU A 7 2.73 6.81 -6.06
N SER A 8 1.82 5.86 -5.81
CA SER A 8 1.99 4.84 -4.76
C SER A 8 3.18 3.94 -5.05
N GLY A 9 3.33 3.47 -6.29
CA GLY A 9 4.47 2.67 -6.72
C GLY A 9 5.80 3.41 -6.55
N LEU A 10 5.88 4.66 -7.00
CA LEU A 10 7.09 5.47 -6.87
C LEU A 10 7.45 5.72 -5.40
N MET A 11 6.47 6.08 -4.56
CA MET A 11 6.72 6.29 -3.12
C MET A 11 7.25 5.02 -2.44
N GLN A 12 6.69 3.85 -2.76
CA GLN A 12 7.15 2.60 -2.17
C GLN A 12 8.52 2.18 -2.69
N MET A 13 8.81 2.38 -3.97
CA MET A 13 10.14 2.14 -4.52
C MET A 13 11.18 3.06 -3.89
N TYR A 14 10.86 4.34 -3.68
CA TYR A 14 11.71 5.25 -2.92
C TYR A 14 11.96 4.72 -1.49
N GLN A 15 10.92 4.28 -0.79
CA GLN A 15 11.06 3.73 0.58
C GLN A 15 11.92 2.46 0.63
N ALA A 16 11.75 1.56 -0.34
CA ALA A 16 12.48 0.29 -0.39
C ALA A 16 13.96 0.46 -0.79
N THR A 17 14.25 1.37 -1.70
CA THR A 17 15.58 1.51 -2.33
C THR A 17 16.40 2.68 -1.83
N GLY A 18 15.76 3.74 -1.33
CA GLY A 18 16.40 5.03 -1.05
C GLY A 18 16.82 5.81 -2.29
N ALA A 19 16.49 5.35 -3.50
CA ALA A 19 16.91 6.00 -4.74
C ALA A 19 16.10 7.30 -4.98
N ALA A 20 16.80 8.43 -4.99
CA ALA A 20 16.20 9.76 -5.10
C ALA A 20 15.30 9.94 -6.34
N GLY A 21 15.67 9.32 -7.46
CA GLY A 21 14.91 9.44 -8.72
C GLY A 21 13.43 9.03 -8.62
N TYR A 22 13.07 8.11 -7.72
CA TYR A 22 11.66 7.79 -7.47
C TYR A 22 10.93 8.93 -6.73
N GLY A 23 11.59 9.53 -5.74
CA GLY A 23 11.05 10.69 -5.01
C GLY A 23 10.93 11.94 -5.88
N ASP A 24 11.92 12.18 -6.73
CA ASP A 24 11.91 13.31 -7.68
C ASP A 24 10.73 13.21 -8.66
N ARG A 25 10.45 12.01 -9.18
CA ARG A 25 9.28 11.75 -10.04
C ARG A 25 7.95 11.98 -9.32
N VAL A 26 7.85 11.62 -8.04
CA VAL A 26 6.66 11.93 -7.22
C VAL A 26 6.47 13.45 -7.14
N LEU A 27 7.53 14.19 -6.77
CA LEU A 27 7.45 15.66 -6.66
C LEU A 27 7.11 16.32 -8.00
N GLU A 28 7.74 15.88 -9.08
CA GLU A 28 7.46 16.37 -10.43
C GLU A 28 5.99 16.17 -10.80
N ARG A 29 5.45 14.97 -10.57
CA ARG A 29 4.06 14.62 -10.86
C ARG A 29 3.08 15.48 -10.07
N ILE A 30 3.28 15.64 -8.75
CA ILE A 30 2.41 16.50 -7.92
C ILE A 30 2.51 17.96 -8.39
N ASN A 31 3.72 18.46 -8.66
CA ASN A 31 3.91 19.85 -9.08
C ASN A 31 3.26 20.16 -10.44
N ARG A 32 3.21 19.18 -11.36
CA ARG A 32 2.48 19.30 -12.64
C ARG A 32 0.97 19.44 -12.45
N THR A 33 0.40 18.90 -11.36
CA THR A 33 -1.05 19.04 -11.07
C THR A 33 -1.45 20.41 -10.50
N GLY A 34 -0.48 21.23 -10.10
CA GLY A 34 -0.70 22.60 -9.61
C GLY A 34 -1.03 22.67 -8.11
N LEU A 35 0.00 22.68 -7.26
CA LEU A 35 -0.12 22.96 -5.81
C LEU A 35 -0.53 24.42 -5.56
N PRO A 36 -1.22 24.71 -4.43
CA PRO A 36 -2.66 24.90 -4.44
C PRO A 36 -3.06 26.38 -4.60
N ALA A 37 -3.58 26.70 -5.77
CA ALA A 37 -4.48 27.86 -5.98
C ALA A 37 -5.71 27.49 -6.84
N GLY A 38 -5.93 26.20 -7.16
CA GLY A 38 -6.92 25.78 -8.16
C GLY A 38 -7.59 24.42 -7.92
N LYS A 39 -8.64 24.17 -8.72
CA LYS A 39 -9.66 23.10 -8.63
C LYS A 39 -9.17 21.65 -8.84
N ASN A 40 -7.89 21.41 -9.10
CA ASN A 40 -7.35 20.09 -9.47
C ASN A 40 -6.53 19.48 -8.32
N LEU A 41 -7.18 19.18 -7.20
CA LEU A 41 -6.57 18.44 -6.10
C LEU A 41 -6.43 16.96 -6.46
N LEU A 42 -5.40 16.31 -5.92
CA LEU A 42 -5.34 14.84 -5.93
C LEU A 42 -6.56 14.25 -5.20
N SER A 43 -7.03 13.11 -5.69
CA SER A 43 -8.05 12.33 -4.99
C SER A 43 -7.51 11.78 -3.66
N GLY A 44 -8.40 11.35 -2.76
CA GLY A 44 -8.00 10.70 -1.50
C GLY A 44 -7.08 9.49 -1.70
N ARG A 45 -7.19 8.79 -2.83
CA ARG A 45 -6.31 7.69 -3.23
C ARG A 45 -4.85 8.13 -3.39
N GLU A 46 -4.62 9.29 -3.98
CA GLU A 46 -3.29 9.78 -4.36
C GLU A 46 -2.73 10.78 -3.35
N ALA A 47 -3.56 11.31 -2.44
CA ALA A 47 -3.20 12.37 -1.50
C ALA A 47 -2.09 12.00 -0.50
N GLY A 48 -1.78 10.71 -0.34
CA GLY A 48 -0.56 10.27 0.36
C GLY A 48 0.72 10.88 -0.24
N ALA A 49 0.70 11.23 -1.53
CA ALA A 49 1.80 11.91 -2.22
C ALA A 49 2.06 13.32 -1.65
N TYR A 50 1.04 14.03 -1.17
CA TYR A 50 1.23 15.31 -0.47
C TYR A 50 1.94 15.12 0.87
N LEU A 51 1.60 14.08 1.63
CA LEU A 51 2.28 13.76 2.91
C LEU A 51 3.72 13.34 2.67
N PHE A 52 3.98 12.57 1.60
CA PHE A 52 5.33 12.26 1.16
C PHE A 52 6.11 13.53 0.83
N ALA A 53 5.57 14.42 -0.01
CA ALA A 53 6.23 15.65 -0.41
C ALA A 53 6.48 16.60 0.78
N LEU A 54 5.54 16.67 1.73
CA LEU A 54 5.71 17.39 2.98
C LEU A 54 6.91 16.86 3.77
N ARG A 55 7.06 15.53 3.92
CA ARG A 55 8.23 14.94 4.60
C ARG A 55 9.55 15.23 3.90
N GLN A 56 9.55 15.21 2.56
CA GLN A 56 10.76 15.43 1.78
C GLN A 56 11.22 16.89 1.79
N THR A 57 10.28 17.84 1.82
CA THR A 57 10.57 19.25 1.55
C THR A 57 10.33 20.19 2.74
N GLY A 58 9.50 19.78 3.70
CA GLY A 58 9.02 20.62 4.80
C GLY A 58 8.10 21.77 4.37
N LYS A 59 7.70 21.85 3.09
CA LYS A 59 6.90 22.98 2.60
C LYS A 59 5.43 22.86 3.00
N GLN A 60 4.92 23.93 3.61
CA GLN A 60 3.55 24.00 4.12
C GLN A 60 2.47 23.90 3.03
N GLU A 61 2.80 24.22 1.77
CA GLU A 61 1.85 24.08 0.65
C GLU A 61 1.34 22.65 0.45
N TYR A 62 2.20 21.65 0.66
CA TYR A 62 1.82 20.23 0.62
C TYR A 62 0.91 19.86 1.80
N ARG A 63 1.19 20.44 2.98
CA ARG A 63 0.34 20.25 4.14
C ARG A 63 -1.06 20.83 3.91
N ASN A 64 -1.14 22.05 3.41
CA ASN A 64 -2.41 22.71 3.10
C ASN A 64 -3.21 21.92 2.03
N ALA A 65 -2.53 21.36 1.02
CA ALA A 65 -3.18 20.50 0.04
C ALA A 65 -3.73 19.20 0.65
N ALA A 66 -2.96 18.55 1.54
CA ALA A 66 -3.43 17.38 2.28
C ALA A 66 -4.64 17.71 3.17
N ASP A 67 -4.64 18.88 3.84
CA ASP A 67 -5.78 19.34 4.65
C ASP A 67 -7.04 19.46 3.82
N LEU A 68 -6.95 20.05 2.62
CA LEU A 68 -8.09 20.21 1.73
C LEU A 68 -8.66 18.84 1.31
N VAL A 69 -7.81 17.87 0.95
CA VAL A 69 -8.31 16.53 0.59
C VAL A 69 -8.94 15.82 1.79
N PHE A 70 -8.29 15.86 2.95
CA PHE A 70 -8.83 15.24 4.16
C PHE A 70 -10.19 15.84 4.55
N ASN A 71 -10.33 17.16 4.48
CA ASN A 71 -11.58 17.85 4.78
C ASN A 71 -12.72 17.46 3.82
N ARG A 72 -12.42 17.22 2.53
CA ARG A 72 -13.40 16.73 1.55
C ARG A 72 -13.88 15.32 1.85
N LEU A 73 -12.99 14.45 2.34
CA LEU A 73 -13.33 13.09 2.77
C LEU A 73 -14.23 13.11 4.02
N VAL A 74 -13.87 13.91 5.03
CA VAL A 74 -14.63 14.02 6.29
C VAL A 74 -15.99 14.71 6.09
N SER A 75 -16.06 15.72 5.22
CA SER A 75 -17.33 16.42 4.94
C SER A 75 -18.29 15.61 4.07
N GLY A 76 -17.84 14.50 3.49
CA GLY A 76 -18.60 13.71 2.52
C GLY A 76 -18.68 14.34 1.13
N GLU A 77 -17.90 15.39 0.84
CA GLU A 77 -17.77 15.95 -0.52
C GLU A 77 -17.08 14.94 -1.47
N GLU A 78 -16.19 14.11 -0.94
CA GLU A 78 -15.58 12.98 -1.62
C GLU A 78 -15.88 11.68 -0.86
N VAL A 79 -16.34 10.65 -1.58
CA VAL A 79 -16.63 9.34 -0.98
C VAL A 79 -15.31 8.68 -0.57
N ILE A 80 -15.24 8.25 0.69
CA ILE A 80 -14.10 7.48 1.19
C ILE A 80 -14.12 6.07 0.59
N SER A 81 -13.28 5.87 -0.43
CA SER A 81 -12.99 4.55 -1.01
C SER A 81 -11.93 3.81 -0.21
N GLU A 82 -11.83 2.49 -0.38
CA GLU A 82 -10.82 1.65 0.26
C GLU A 82 -9.41 2.17 -0.06
N THR A 83 -9.21 2.61 -1.31
CA THR A 83 -7.93 3.12 -1.78
C THR A 83 -7.54 4.48 -1.18
N ALA A 84 -8.48 5.22 -0.58
CA ALA A 84 -8.20 6.47 0.15
C ALA A 84 -7.87 6.23 1.63
N MET A 85 -8.18 5.04 2.17
CA MET A 85 -7.96 4.74 3.59
C MET A 85 -6.51 4.83 4.06
N PRO A 86 -5.49 4.44 3.27
CA PRO A 86 -4.11 4.64 3.68
C PRO A 86 -3.76 6.11 3.93
N PHE A 87 -4.18 7.00 3.04
CA PHE A 87 -4.01 8.45 3.23
C PHE A 87 -4.79 8.96 4.45
N TYR A 88 -6.07 8.56 4.56
CA TYR A 88 -6.94 8.99 5.64
C TYR A 88 -6.36 8.59 7.01
N ALA A 89 -5.90 7.35 7.15
CA ALA A 89 -5.24 6.85 8.36
C ALA A 89 -3.89 7.54 8.64
N GLU A 90 -3.06 7.75 7.62
CA GLU A 90 -1.77 8.44 7.76
C GLU A 90 -1.97 9.87 8.25
N TYR A 91 -2.90 10.59 7.63
CA TYR A 91 -3.24 11.96 8.01
C TYR A 91 -3.79 12.02 9.43
N ASP A 92 -4.75 11.15 9.78
CA ASP A 92 -5.37 11.11 11.11
C ASP A 92 -4.33 10.81 12.21
N THR A 93 -3.39 9.91 11.91
CA THR A 93 -2.25 9.57 12.77
C THR A 93 -1.33 10.75 13.02
N LEU A 94 -0.99 11.48 11.97
CA LEU A 94 -0.04 12.59 12.04
C LEU A 94 -0.63 13.83 12.71
N PHE A 95 -1.92 14.12 12.46
CA PHE A 95 -2.43 15.48 12.68
C PHE A 95 -3.70 15.58 13.52
N ASN A 96 -4.48 14.51 13.63
CA ASN A 96 -5.77 14.53 14.33
C ASN A 96 -5.77 13.67 15.60
N LYS A 97 -4.58 13.30 16.10
CA LYS A 97 -4.43 12.47 17.31
C LYS A 97 -5.21 11.16 17.21
N LYS A 98 -5.29 10.57 16.02
CA LYS A 98 -5.85 9.23 15.79
C LYS A 98 -7.36 9.16 16.10
N ALA A 99 -8.07 10.29 15.97
CA ALA A 99 -9.47 10.43 16.36
C ALA A 99 -10.44 9.57 15.53
N HIS A 100 -10.04 9.20 14.32
CA HIS A 100 -10.90 8.47 13.37
C HIS A 100 -10.52 6.98 13.25
N TYR A 101 -9.66 6.44 14.11
CA TYR A 101 -9.28 5.02 14.06
C TYR A 101 -10.47 4.06 14.21
N GLY A 102 -11.46 4.41 15.03
CA GLY A 102 -12.68 3.60 15.16
C GLY A 102 -13.50 3.57 13.87
N GLU A 103 -13.56 4.68 13.14
CA GLU A 103 -14.24 4.75 11.84
C GLU A 103 -13.50 3.91 10.78
N ILE A 104 -12.17 4.03 10.74
CA ILE A 104 -11.31 3.24 9.85
C ILE A 104 -11.51 1.74 10.12
N ALA A 105 -11.49 1.32 11.39
CA ALA A 105 -11.73 -0.07 11.77
C ALA A 105 -13.12 -0.56 11.32
N ALA A 106 -14.16 0.20 11.68
CA ALA A 106 -15.53 -0.14 11.33
C ALA A 106 -15.76 -0.20 9.81
N TYR A 107 -15.04 0.59 9.01
CA TYR A 107 -15.13 0.54 7.56
C TYR A 107 -14.72 -0.82 6.99
N PHE A 108 -13.57 -1.35 7.43
CA PHE A 108 -13.08 -2.64 6.95
C PHE A 108 -13.86 -3.82 7.56
N GLU A 109 -14.27 -3.73 8.82
CA GLU A 109 -15.04 -4.79 9.50
C GLU A 109 -16.39 -5.09 8.87
N ARG A 110 -16.99 -4.13 8.16
CA ARG A 110 -18.25 -4.32 7.42
C ARG A 110 -18.11 -5.15 6.15
N LYS A 111 -16.88 -5.49 5.72
CA LYS A 111 -16.67 -6.26 4.49
C LYS A 111 -16.89 -7.75 4.73
N GLU A 112 -17.77 -8.33 3.91
CA GLU A 112 -18.09 -9.76 3.96
C GLU A 112 -17.18 -10.61 3.06
N ALA A 113 -16.63 -10.01 1.99
CA ALA A 113 -15.75 -10.66 1.03
C ALA A 113 -14.55 -9.75 0.69
N TRP A 114 -13.43 -10.38 0.34
CA TRP A 114 -12.16 -9.71 0.13
C TRP A 114 -11.54 -10.09 -1.21
N SER A 115 -11.33 -9.09 -2.06
CA SER A 115 -10.43 -9.16 -3.22
C SER A 115 -8.98 -8.85 -2.82
N GLY A 116 -8.03 -9.22 -3.69
CA GLY A 116 -6.62 -8.85 -3.50
C GLY A 116 -6.40 -7.35 -3.35
N GLN A 117 -7.14 -6.50 -4.07
CA GLN A 117 -7.00 -5.04 -4.00
C GLN A 117 -7.53 -4.48 -2.68
N GLU A 118 -8.64 -5.02 -2.15
CA GLU A 118 -9.16 -4.61 -0.84
C GLU A 118 -8.22 -5.04 0.29
N ALA A 119 -7.62 -6.23 0.18
CA ALA A 119 -6.58 -6.66 1.11
C ALA A 119 -5.34 -5.76 1.04
N ALA A 120 -4.94 -5.34 -0.17
CA ALA A 120 -3.85 -4.39 -0.37
C ALA A 120 -4.14 -3.04 0.29
N ALA A 121 -5.35 -2.50 0.12
CA ALA A 121 -5.78 -1.28 0.78
C ALA A 121 -5.81 -1.41 2.30
N LEU A 122 -6.28 -2.55 2.85
CA LEU A 122 -6.27 -2.81 4.28
C LEU A 122 -4.84 -2.84 4.84
N ILE A 123 -3.92 -3.60 4.22
CA ILE A 123 -2.55 -3.68 4.73
C ILE A 123 -1.81 -2.35 4.61
N ASP A 124 -2.07 -1.58 3.55
CA ASP A 124 -1.56 -0.21 3.40
C ASP A 124 -2.12 0.73 4.45
N THR A 125 -3.37 0.54 4.87
CA THR A 125 -3.97 1.32 5.95
C THR A 125 -3.31 0.98 7.28
N ILE A 126 -3.15 -0.31 7.60
CA ILE A 126 -2.48 -0.78 8.82
C ILE A 126 -1.05 -0.23 8.90
N ASP A 127 -0.32 -0.18 7.78
CA ASP A 127 1.04 0.38 7.67
C ASP A 127 1.11 1.86 8.02
N ARG A 128 -0.01 2.59 7.93
CA ARG A 128 -0.08 4.03 8.27
C ARG A 128 -0.67 4.32 9.64
N MET A 129 -1.13 3.29 10.34
CA MET A 129 -1.62 3.42 11.70
C MET A 129 -0.48 3.28 12.72
N SER A 130 -0.59 4.04 13.81
CA SER A 130 0.26 3.93 14.98
C SER A 130 -0.26 2.85 15.92
N MET A 131 0.66 2.11 16.53
CA MET A 131 0.36 1.10 17.54
C MET A 131 -0.07 1.70 18.90
N GLU A 132 -0.03 3.02 19.09
CA GLU A 132 -0.45 3.67 20.34
C GLU A 132 -1.93 3.40 20.68
N ILE A 133 -2.79 3.29 19.65
CA ILE A 133 -4.16 2.81 19.81
C ILE A 133 -4.21 1.36 19.33
N TYR A 134 -3.64 0.49 20.15
CA TYR A 134 -3.37 -0.90 19.80
C TYR A 134 -4.62 -1.70 19.46
N GLU A 135 -5.76 -1.40 20.09
CA GLU A 135 -7.02 -2.14 19.89
C GLU A 135 -7.46 -2.16 18.42
N TYR A 136 -7.58 -0.99 17.78
CA TYR A 136 -7.98 -0.90 16.37
C TYR A 136 -6.90 -1.44 15.43
N TYR A 137 -5.63 -1.14 15.71
CA TYR A 137 -4.52 -1.69 14.93
C TYR A 137 -4.55 -3.23 14.94
N ARG A 138 -4.78 -3.83 16.12
CA ARG A 138 -4.81 -5.27 16.28
C ARG A 138 -6.03 -5.90 15.64
N ALA A 139 -7.20 -5.31 15.81
CA ALA A 139 -8.44 -5.77 15.16
C ALA A 139 -8.26 -5.86 13.64
N LEU A 140 -7.70 -4.83 13.01
CA LEU A 140 -7.43 -4.81 11.58
C LEU A 140 -6.36 -5.83 11.16
N CYS A 141 -5.32 -6.05 11.96
CA CYS A 141 -4.35 -7.13 11.71
C CYS A 141 -5.01 -8.52 11.73
N ASP A 142 -5.93 -8.76 12.66
CA ASP A 142 -6.63 -10.03 12.78
C ASP A 142 -7.65 -10.21 11.64
N LEU A 143 -8.34 -9.14 11.24
CA LEU A 143 -9.20 -9.11 10.06
C LEU A 143 -8.42 -9.43 8.78
N PHE A 144 -7.24 -8.84 8.59
CA PHE A 144 -6.37 -9.15 7.45
C PHE A 144 -5.97 -10.63 7.41
N LYS A 145 -5.56 -11.19 8.55
CA LYS A 145 -5.21 -12.63 8.66
C LYS A 145 -6.40 -13.53 8.32
N GLN A 146 -7.61 -13.13 8.73
CA GLN A 146 -8.83 -13.85 8.38
C GLN A 146 -9.10 -13.81 6.88
N ALA A 147 -9.04 -12.63 6.26
CA ALA A 147 -9.21 -12.45 4.81
C ALA A 147 -8.24 -13.34 4.01
N VAL A 148 -6.96 -13.39 4.42
CA VAL A 148 -5.96 -14.25 3.79
C VAL A 148 -6.33 -15.73 3.89
N ARG A 149 -6.78 -16.20 5.07
CA ARG A 149 -7.15 -17.60 5.30
C ARG A 149 -8.40 -18.02 4.54
N GLN A 150 -9.38 -17.13 4.40
CA GLN A 150 -10.71 -17.46 3.86
C GLN A 150 -10.78 -17.36 2.33
N GLY A 151 -10.05 -16.43 1.70
CA GLY A 151 -10.16 -16.19 0.26
C GLY A 151 -8.83 -16.14 -0.49
N MET A 152 -7.83 -15.46 0.06
CA MET A 152 -6.62 -15.16 -0.72
C MET A 152 -5.65 -16.33 -0.84
N LEU A 153 -5.65 -17.27 0.11
CA LEU A 153 -4.78 -18.45 0.01
C LEU A 153 -5.03 -19.22 -1.30
N ALA A 154 -6.28 -19.35 -1.74
CA ALA A 154 -6.59 -19.95 -3.03
C ALA A 154 -6.03 -19.13 -4.20
N GLU A 155 -6.06 -17.80 -4.13
CA GLU A 155 -5.53 -16.93 -5.20
C GLU A 155 -4.00 -17.00 -5.32
N VAL A 156 -3.29 -17.20 -4.21
CA VAL A 156 -1.83 -17.12 -4.11
C VAL A 156 -1.15 -18.51 -4.09
N GLN A 157 -1.86 -19.57 -3.67
CA GLN A 157 -1.35 -20.94 -3.62
C GLN A 157 -1.73 -21.79 -4.84
N ASN A 158 -2.64 -21.36 -5.70
CA ASN A 158 -3.09 -22.19 -6.82
C ASN A 158 -1.92 -22.57 -7.74
N THR A 159 -1.45 -23.81 -7.58
CA THR A 159 -0.27 -24.36 -8.25
C THR A 159 -0.66 -24.99 -9.59
N GLU A 160 -1.96 -25.25 -9.81
CA GLU A 160 -2.48 -25.92 -11.02
C GLU A 160 -2.52 -25.01 -12.26
N VAL A 161 -2.21 -23.72 -12.12
CA VAL A 161 -1.93 -22.86 -13.28
C VAL A 161 -0.43 -22.90 -13.62
N GLN A 162 0.06 -24.14 -13.75
CA GLN A 162 1.37 -24.52 -14.29
C GLN A 162 1.36 -24.61 -15.83
N SER A 163 0.26 -24.26 -16.51
CA SER A 163 0.31 -23.97 -17.93
C SER A 163 0.92 -22.58 -18.13
N ALA A 164 1.97 -22.53 -18.94
CA ALA A 164 2.73 -21.32 -19.28
C ALA A 164 1.92 -20.23 -20.01
N GLU A 165 0.60 -20.40 -20.18
CA GLU A 165 -0.26 -19.56 -21.02
C GLU A 165 -1.30 -18.73 -20.27
N VAL A 166 -1.48 -18.89 -18.95
CA VAL A 166 -2.41 -18.01 -18.22
C VAL A 166 -1.69 -16.72 -17.84
N HIS A 167 -2.05 -15.61 -18.49
CA HIS A 167 -1.62 -14.28 -18.08
C HIS A 167 -1.98 -14.04 -16.60
N LEU A 168 -1.02 -13.55 -15.81
CA LEU A 168 -1.27 -13.15 -14.43
C LEU A 168 -2.26 -11.99 -14.46
N ASN A 169 -3.39 -12.13 -13.78
CA ASN A 169 -4.34 -11.03 -13.66
C ASN A 169 -3.96 -10.09 -12.50
N ASN A 170 -4.43 -8.85 -12.57
CA ASN A 170 -4.16 -7.84 -11.55
C ASN A 170 -4.64 -8.27 -10.16
N GLY A 171 -5.72 -9.06 -10.04
CA GLY A 171 -6.21 -9.58 -8.77
C GLY A 171 -5.17 -10.41 -8.02
N ARG A 172 -4.50 -11.34 -8.72
CA ARG A 172 -3.41 -12.13 -8.13
C ARG A 172 -2.19 -11.28 -7.78
N ALA A 173 -1.82 -10.33 -8.64
CA ALA A 173 -0.73 -9.40 -8.34
C ALA A 173 -1.00 -8.60 -7.05
N TRP A 174 -2.23 -8.09 -6.87
CA TRP A 174 -2.65 -7.44 -5.63
C TRP A 174 -2.60 -8.37 -4.42
N ALA A 175 -3.03 -9.62 -4.55
CA ALA A 175 -2.96 -10.59 -3.47
C ALA A 175 -1.50 -10.91 -3.09
N GLY A 176 -0.61 -11.07 -4.08
CA GLY A 176 0.83 -11.24 -3.86
C GLY A 176 1.46 -10.04 -3.16
N TYR A 177 1.10 -8.83 -3.57
CA TYR A 177 1.54 -7.59 -2.94
C TYR A 177 1.13 -7.55 -1.46
N ALA A 178 -0.16 -7.77 -1.19
CA ALA A 178 -0.70 -7.72 0.17
C ALA A 178 -0.04 -8.76 1.08
N VAL A 179 0.20 -9.98 0.59
CA VAL A 179 0.89 -11.04 1.33
C VAL A 179 2.34 -10.67 1.62
N LEU A 180 3.10 -10.18 0.64
CA LEU A 180 4.50 -9.78 0.85
C LEU A 180 4.60 -8.62 1.83
N LYS A 181 3.75 -7.59 1.68
CA LYS A 181 3.72 -6.46 2.60
C LYS A 181 3.41 -6.89 4.03
N ALA A 182 2.40 -7.74 4.22
CA ALA A 182 2.06 -8.25 5.55
C ALA A 182 3.16 -9.13 6.16
N CYS A 183 3.94 -9.84 5.33
CA CYS A 183 5.13 -10.56 5.77
C CYS A 183 6.25 -9.60 6.21
N ASN A 184 6.49 -8.52 5.44
CA ASN A 184 7.48 -7.50 5.77
C ASN A 184 7.15 -6.75 7.07
N MET A 185 5.85 -6.55 7.35
CA MET A 185 5.36 -5.95 8.60
C MET A 185 5.31 -6.92 9.79
N GLY A 186 5.62 -8.20 9.59
CA GLY A 186 5.52 -9.22 10.65
C GLY A 186 4.10 -9.61 11.05
N ILE A 187 3.08 -9.19 10.27
CA ILE A 187 1.67 -9.54 10.50
C ILE A 187 1.42 -10.98 10.05
N LEU A 188 1.98 -11.39 8.92
CA LEU A 188 1.98 -12.79 8.47
C LEU A 188 3.33 -13.46 8.75
N ASN A 189 3.28 -14.77 9.02
CA ASN A 189 4.48 -15.58 9.15
C ASN A 189 5.18 -15.71 7.78
N ARG A 190 6.43 -15.24 7.72
CA ARG A 190 7.21 -15.17 6.47
C ARG A 190 7.47 -16.55 5.86
N GLU A 191 7.79 -17.56 6.66
CA GLU A 191 8.08 -18.91 6.18
C GLU A 191 6.84 -19.58 5.56
N LYS A 192 5.68 -19.37 6.18
CA LYS A 192 4.42 -19.96 5.74
C LYS A 192 3.84 -19.28 4.50
N TYR A 193 3.94 -17.95 4.41
CA TYR A 193 3.22 -17.18 3.39
C TYR A 193 4.12 -16.50 2.34
N GLY A 194 5.39 -16.24 2.66
CA GLY A 194 6.29 -15.42 1.83
C GLY A 194 6.53 -15.98 0.44
N GLU A 195 6.84 -17.28 0.32
CA GLU A 195 7.12 -17.90 -0.99
C GLU A 195 5.93 -17.81 -1.95
N ALA A 196 4.71 -17.79 -1.43
CA ALA A 196 3.51 -17.63 -2.26
C ALA A 196 3.48 -16.24 -2.93
N GLY A 197 3.81 -15.18 -2.17
CA GLY A 197 3.96 -13.83 -2.71
C GLY A 197 5.14 -13.69 -3.68
N LEU A 198 6.30 -14.31 -3.37
CA LEU A 198 7.48 -14.29 -4.24
C LEU A 198 7.22 -14.94 -5.60
N ARG A 199 6.50 -16.06 -5.64
CA ARG A 199 6.12 -16.71 -6.91
C ARG A 199 5.28 -15.80 -7.80
N ILE A 200 4.35 -15.03 -7.20
CA ILE A 200 3.54 -14.06 -7.94
C ILE A 200 4.41 -12.96 -8.52
N TRP A 201 5.33 -12.40 -7.72
CA TRP A 201 6.28 -11.40 -8.20
C TRP A 201 7.10 -11.90 -9.41
N ARG A 202 7.74 -13.07 -9.30
CA ARG A 202 8.58 -13.61 -10.39
C ARG A 202 7.80 -13.76 -11.70
N ARG A 203 6.58 -14.28 -11.62
CA ARG A 203 5.69 -14.40 -12.80
C ARG A 203 5.23 -13.04 -13.33
N PHE A 204 4.96 -12.09 -12.44
CA PHE A 204 4.55 -10.74 -12.82
C PHE A 204 5.68 -10.00 -13.54
N GLU A 205 6.90 -10.10 -13.02
CA GLU A 205 8.11 -9.48 -13.58
C GLU A 205 8.42 -10.02 -14.99
N GLU A 206 8.32 -11.33 -15.21
CA GLU A 206 8.51 -11.95 -16.53
C GLU A 206 7.52 -11.46 -17.59
N GLN A 207 6.32 -11.03 -17.17
CA GLN A 207 5.25 -10.59 -18.06
C GLN A 207 5.19 -9.06 -18.25
N GLN A 208 5.98 -8.30 -17.49
CA GLN A 208 5.96 -6.83 -17.59
C GLN A 208 6.84 -6.32 -18.73
N GLU A 209 6.20 -5.61 -19.66
CA GLU A 209 6.89 -4.85 -20.72
C GLU A 209 7.35 -3.46 -20.22
N GLN A 210 6.66 -2.87 -19.23
CA GLN A 210 6.96 -1.55 -18.68
C GLN A 210 6.62 -1.50 -17.17
N GLU A 211 7.39 -0.73 -16.40
CA GLU A 211 7.07 -0.44 -15.00
C GLU A 211 5.78 0.39 -14.89
N ASP A 212 4.74 -0.21 -14.30
CA ASP A 212 3.52 0.45 -13.85
C ASP A 212 3.48 0.58 -12.31
N GLY A 213 2.46 1.24 -11.78
CA GLY A 213 2.29 1.54 -10.37
C GLY A 213 2.16 0.30 -9.52
N LEU A 214 1.32 -0.66 -9.92
CA LEU A 214 1.17 -1.95 -9.23
C LEU A 214 2.47 -2.75 -9.25
N GLY A 215 3.16 -2.80 -10.38
CA GLY A 215 4.44 -3.46 -10.52
C GLY A 215 5.50 -2.86 -9.61
N ASN A 216 5.59 -1.54 -9.55
CA ASN A 216 6.48 -0.85 -8.62
C ASN A 216 6.12 -1.13 -7.16
N MET A 217 4.84 -1.13 -6.80
CA MET A 217 4.38 -1.50 -5.46
C MET A 217 4.81 -2.93 -5.10
N LEU A 218 4.57 -3.91 -5.99
CA LEU A 218 4.93 -5.30 -5.77
C LEU A 218 6.45 -5.51 -5.71
N LYS A 219 7.20 -4.89 -6.63
CA LYS A 219 8.67 -4.87 -6.66
C LYS A 219 9.24 -4.33 -5.37
N ALA A 220 8.71 -3.23 -4.86
CA ALA A 220 9.15 -2.64 -3.60
C ALA A 220 9.03 -3.64 -2.44
N GLN A 221 7.90 -4.35 -2.34
CA GLN A 221 7.70 -5.35 -1.29
C GLN A 221 8.59 -6.57 -1.46
N TYR A 222 8.85 -7.00 -2.70
CA TYR A 222 9.84 -8.03 -3.00
C TYR A 222 11.25 -7.63 -2.52
N LEU A 223 11.69 -6.42 -2.85
CA LEU A 223 13.03 -5.91 -2.48
C LEU A 223 13.21 -5.84 -0.96
N VAL A 224 12.19 -5.36 -0.24
CA VAL A 224 12.20 -5.35 1.24
C VAL A 224 12.26 -6.78 1.78
N PHE A 225 11.47 -7.70 1.19
CA PHE A 225 11.44 -9.09 1.63
C PHE A 225 12.82 -9.76 1.48
N GLU A 226 13.47 -9.61 0.33
CA GLU A 226 14.78 -10.22 0.06
C GLU A 226 15.89 -9.63 0.94
N LYS A 227 15.91 -8.30 1.14
CA LYS A 227 16.91 -7.63 1.98
C LYS A 227 16.93 -8.15 3.41
N ASP A 228 15.77 -8.46 3.97
CA ASP A 228 15.68 -9.01 5.33
C ASP A 228 16.10 -10.48 5.39
N ARG A 229 15.91 -11.25 4.30
CA ARG A 229 16.38 -12.64 4.21
C ARG A 229 17.91 -12.72 4.22
N GLU A 230 18.57 -11.79 3.56
CA GLU A 230 20.04 -11.71 3.53
C GLU A 230 20.62 -11.42 4.93
N LYS A 231 20.02 -10.49 5.68
CA LYS A 231 20.43 -10.18 7.07
C LYS A 231 20.34 -11.42 7.97
N TRP A 232 19.22 -12.14 7.93
CA TRP A 232 19.04 -13.38 8.71
C TRP A 232 20.04 -14.47 8.35
N SER A 233 20.45 -14.56 7.08
CA SER A 233 21.44 -15.53 6.62
C SER A 233 22.87 -15.23 7.09
N VAL A 234 23.18 -13.95 7.33
CA VAL A 234 24.47 -13.51 7.88
C VAL A 234 24.53 -13.76 9.39
N ASP A 235 23.46 -13.44 10.11
CA ASP A 235 23.40 -13.60 11.58
C ASP A 235 23.46 -15.07 12.04
N MET A 236 22.97 -16.02 11.22
CA MET A 236 23.05 -17.47 11.52
C MET A 236 24.38 -18.12 11.11
N ARG A 237 25.29 -17.36 10.48
CA ARG A 237 26.65 -17.81 10.10
C ARG A 237 27.74 -17.18 10.96
N GLY A 238 27.38 -16.36 11.96
CA GLY A 238 28.27 -15.70 12.91
C GLY A 238 28.37 -16.42 14.24
#